data_AF-A0A3C1HTI4-F1
#
_entry.id   AF-A0A3C1HTI4-F1
#
_cell.length_a   1.000
_cell.length_b   1.000
_cell.length_c   1.000
_cell.angle_alpha   90.00
_cell.angle_beta   90.00
_cell.angle_gamma   90.00
#
_symmetry.space_group_name_H-M   'P 1'
#
loop_
_entity.id
_entity.type
_entity.pdbx_description
1 polymer ?
#
loop_
_entity_poly.entity_id
_entity_poly.type
_entity_poly.pdbx_seq_one_letter_code
_entity_poly.pdbx_strand_id
1 'polypeptide(L)' 'LVINTPRAQRNYAEDRKTIRKACLKYKVPYITTLAGALAAVKGIEAVKNGNGGEGGVRSLQEYHSLIR' A
#
# COMPACT_ATOMS: atom_id res chain seq x y z
N LEU A 1 3.44 -2.67 -8.95
CA LEU A 1 2.34 -2.57 -7.96
C LEU A 1 1.06 -3.01 -8.64
N VAL A 2 0.29 -3.91 -8.04
CA VAL A 2 -1.01 -4.37 -8.56
C VAL A 2 -2.13 -3.90 -7.64
N ILE A 3 -3.21 -3.34 -8.19
CA ILE A 3 -4.44 -3.02 -7.44
C ILE A 3 -5.51 -4.01 -7.87
N ASN A 4 -5.80 -4.98 -7.01
CA ASN A 4 -6.79 -6.03 -7.24
C ASN A 4 -7.98 -5.82 -6.31
N THR A 5 -8.99 -5.07 -6.77
CA THR A 5 -10.21 -4.76 -6.00
C THR A 5 -11.40 -5.57 -6.52
N PRO A 6 -11.43 -6.90 -6.31
CA PRO A 6 -12.48 -7.70 -6.89
C PRO A 6 -13.83 -7.26 -6.29
N ARG A 7 -14.80 -6.98 -7.14
CA ARG A 7 -16.20 -6.66 -6.76
C ARG A 7 -17.01 -7.95 -6.86
N ALA A 8 -18.10 -8.06 -6.11
CA ALA A 8 -18.98 -9.23 -6.12
C ALA A 8 -19.68 -9.42 -7.49
N GLN A 9 -19.01 -10.04 -8.44
CA GLN A 9 -19.58 -10.62 -9.65
C GLN A 9 -19.00 -12.02 -9.86
N ARG A 10 -19.67 -12.82 -10.70
CA ARG A 10 -19.31 -14.21 -11.03
C ARG A 10 -17.80 -14.31 -11.32
N ASN A 11 -17.14 -15.31 -10.72
CA ASN A 11 -15.69 -15.59 -10.75
C ASN A 11 -14.79 -14.78 -9.79
N TYR A 12 -15.36 -13.96 -8.89
CA TYR A 12 -14.65 -13.25 -7.81
C TYR A 12 -13.62 -14.12 -7.06
N ALA A 13 -14.01 -15.34 -6.67
CA ALA A 13 -13.17 -16.20 -5.83
C ALA A 13 -11.91 -16.67 -6.55
N GLU A 14 -12.04 -17.01 -7.84
CA GLU A 14 -10.94 -17.55 -8.65
C GLU A 14 -9.97 -16.46 -9.07
N ASP A 15 -10.46 -15.31 -9.56
CA ASP A 15 -9.59 -14.19 -9.94
C ASP A 15 -8.85 -13.62 -8.73
N ARG A 16 -9.53 -13.52 -7.58
CA ARG A 16 -8.91 -13.13 -6.31
C ARG A 16 -7.77 -14.06 -5.94
N LYS A 17 -7.93 -15.37 -6.12
CA LYS A 17 -6.94 -16.38 -5.74
C LYS A 17 -5.76 -16.37 -6.72
N THR A 18 -6.00 -16.39 -8.01
CA THR A 18 -4.96 -16.52 -9.05
C THR A 18 -4.07 -15.28 -9.10
N ILE A 19 -4.66 -14.08 -9.16
CA ILE A 19 -3.90 -12.81 -9.24
C ILE A 19 -3.07 -12.62 -7.97
N ARG A 20 -3.64 -12.86 -6.78
CA ARG A 20 -2.91 -12.68 -5.51
C ARG A 20 -1.79 -13.72 -5.34
N LYS A 21 -2.02 -14.99 -5.72
CA LYS A 21 -0.99 -16.03 -5.72
C LYS A 21 0.18 -15.67 -6.64
N ALA A 22 -0.11 -15.17 -7.84
CA ALA A 22 0.93 -14.70 -8.75
C ALA A 22 1.71 -13.53 -8.14
N CYS A 23 1.03 -12.52 -7.60
CA CYS A 23 1.71 -11.39 -6.94
C CYS A 23 2.63 -11.86 -5.80
N LEU A 24 2.18 -12.80 -4.97
CA LEU A 24 2.99 -13.37 -3.90
C LEU A 24 4.21 -14.15 -4.44
N LYS A 25 3.99 -15.03 -5.43
CA LYS A 25 5.05 -15.84 -6.05
C LYS A 25 6.15 -14.98 -6.66
N TYR A 26 5.79 -13.90 -7.32
CA TYR A 26 6.72 -13.02 -8.02
C TYR A 26 7.14 -11.79 -7.18
N LYS A 27 6.81 -11.77 -5.88
CA LYS A 27 7.15 -10.67 -4.95
C LYS A 27 6.70 -9.29 -5.47
N VAL A 28 5.57 -9.25 -6.17
CA VAL A 28 4.97 -8.01 -6.67
C VAL A 28 4.06 -7.45 -5.57
N PRO A 29 4.30 -6.22 -5.07
CA PRO A 29 3.40 -5.58 -4.12
C PRO A 29 1.99 -5.50 -4.70
N TYR A 30 0.99 -5.90 -3.90
CA TYR A 30 -0.41 -5.87 -4.32
C TYR A 30 -1.32 -5.34 -3.21
N ILE A 31 -2.32 -4.57 -3.61
CA ILE A 31 -3.32 -3.95 -2.73
C ILE A 31 -4.70 -4.47 -3.11
N THR A 32 -5.54 -4.72 -2.11
CA THR A 32 -6.83 -5.40 -2.32
C THR A 32 -8.07 -4.54 -2.07
N THR A 33 -7.87 -3.29 -1.66
CA THR A 33 -8.96 -2.35 -1.34
C THR A 33 -8.69 -1.00 -2.00
N LEU A 34 -9.76 -0.28 -2.34
CA LEU A 34 -9.63 1.07 -2.89
C LEU A 34 -9.06 2.05 -1.86
N ALA A 35 -9.43 1.90 -0.58
CA ALA A 35 -8.88 2.72 0.49
C ALA A 35 -7.36 2.54 0.64
N GLY A 36 -6.87 1.28 0.60
CA GLY A 36 -5.43 1.01 0.62
C GLY A 36 -4.72 1.54 -0.63
N ALA A 37 -5.38 1.48 -1.79
CA ALA A 37 -4.82 2.00 -3.04
C ALA A 37 -4.68 3.53 -2.98
N LEU A 38 -5.70 4.22 -2.48
CA LEU A 38 -5.66 5.67 -2.27
C LEU A 38 -4.54 6.06 -1.29
N ALA A 39 -4.39 5.35 -0.18
CA ALA A 39 -3.31 5.60 0.79
C ALA A 39 -1.93 5.39 0.16
N ALA A 40 -1.74 4.34 -0.64
CA ALA A 40 -0.48 4.08 -1.34
C ALA A 40 -0.14 5.18 -2.36
N VAL A 41 -1.13 5.65 -3.12
CA VAL A 41 -0.95 6.76 -4.07
C VAL A 41 -0.51 8.03 -3.34
N LYS A 42 -1.20 8.40 -2.24
CA LYS A 42 -0.83 9.55 -1.41
C LYS A 42 0.58 9.43 -0.84
N GLY A 43 0.97 8.23 -0.38
CA GLY A 43 2.32 7.97 0.10
C GLY A 43 3.38 8.12 -0.99
N ILE A 44 3.13 7.58 -2.20
CA ILE A 44 4.03 7.72 -3.35
C ILE A 44 4.17 9.20 -3.75
N GLU A 45 3.07 9.94 -3.77
CA GLU A 45 3.06 11.38 -4.06
C GLU A 45 3.86 12.17 -3.02
N ALA A 46 3.66 11.90 -1.73
CA ALA A 46 4.40 12.55 -0.65
C ALA A 46 5.93 12.33 -0.79
N VAL A 47 6.35 11.09 -1.08
CA VAL A 47 7.77 10.77 -1.32
C VAL A 47 8.30 11.50 -2.56
N LYS A 48 7.56 11.48 -3.68
CA LYS A 48 7.98 12.17 -4.92
C LYS A 48 8.16 13.68 -4.73
N ASN A 49 7.33 14.29 -3.89
CA ASN A 49 7.36 15.73 -3.62
C ASN A 49 8.33 16.12 -2.49
N GLY A 50 9.19 15.20 -2.03
CA GLY A 50 10.17 15.46 -0.96
C GLY A 50 9.59 15.53 0.45
N ASN A 51 8.30 15.21 0.61
CA ASN A 51 7.58 15.24 1.89
C ASN A 51 7.45 13.83 2.52
N GLY A 52 8.27 12.88 2.09
CA GLY A 52 8.30 11.50 2.57
C GLY A 52 9.65 10.82 2.30
N GLY A 53 9.87 9.63 2.85
CA GLY A 53 11.16 8.93 2.74
C GLY A 53 12.20 9.49 3.72
N GLU A 54 13.43 9.72 3.25
CA GLU A 54 14.58 10.18 4.07
C GLU A 54 14.41 11.63 4.59
N GLY A 55 13.60 12.47 3.94
CA GLY A 55 13.45 13.91 4.25
C GLY A 55 12.66 14.25 5.52
N GLY A 56 12.14 13.25 6.25
CA GLY A 56 11.32 13.45 7.44
C GLY A 56 11.47 12.35 8.50
N VAL A 57 12.59 11.62 8.46
CA VAL A 57 12.86 10.54 9.43
C VAL A 57 13.05 11.17 10.81
N ARG A 58 12.27 10.69 11.76
CA ARG A 58 12.43 11.00 13.18
C ARG A 58 12.68 9.71 13.93
N SER A 59 13.58 9.77 14.89
CA SER A 59 13.81 8.73 15.88
C SER A 59 12.56 8.51 16.73
N LEU A 60 12.47 7.34 17.36
CA LEU A 60 11.38 7.04 18.28
C LEU A 60 11.35 8.03 19.44
N GLN A 61 12.51 8.47 19.92
CA GLN A 61 12.67 9.45 20.99
C GLN A 61 12.11 10.81 20.61
N GLU A 62 12.34 11.28 19.38
CA GLU A 62 11.76 12.52 18.86
C GLU A 62 10.24 12.44 18.72
N TYR A 63 9.68 11.27 18.39
CA TYR A 63 8.23 11.09 18.43
C TYR A 63 7.69 11.11 19.86
N HIS A 64 8.38 10.44 20.79
CA HIS A 64 7.97 10.38 22.19
C HIS A 64 8.00 11.75 22.87
N SER A 65 8.95 12.62 22.54
CA SER A 65 9.03 13.97 23.12
C SER A 65 7.87 14.91 22.71
N LEU A 66 7.15 14.57 21.64
CA LEU A 66 5.99 15.31 21.14
C LEU A 66 4.67 14.86 21.79
N ILE A 67 4.69 13.73 22.49
CA ILE A 67 3.55 13.20 23.23
C ILE A 67 3.72 13.66 24.68
N ARG A 68 2.87 14.60 25.12
CA ARG A 68 2.75 15.00 26.53
C ARG A 68 1.79 14.10 27.28
#